data_AF-A0A6G1R882-F1
#
_entry.id   AF-A0A6G1R882-F1
#
_cell.length_a   1.000
_cell.length_b   1.000
_cell.length_c   1.000
_cell.angle_alpha   90.00
_cell.angle_beta   90.00
_cell.angle_gamma   90.00
#
_symmetry.space_group_name_H-M   'P 1'
#
loop_
_entity.id
_entity.type
_entity.pdbx_description
1 polymer ?
#
loop_
_entity_poly.entity_id
_entity_poly.type
_entity_poly.pdbx_seq_one_letter_code
_entity_poly.pdbx_strand_id
1 'polypeptide(L)'
;QTAGRIGGGQTINANVLKVAVGVIQESRQLRLQPFNEYRKRFGMKPYKSFQELTGEEEKAAELEELYGDIDALEFYPGLLLEKPQPNGIFGESMVEIGAPFSLKGLLGNPICSPEYWKPSTFGGATGFEIVKTASLEKLVCLNVKKC
;
A
#
# COMPACT_ATOMS: atom_id res chain seq x y z
N GLN A 1 11.42 -7.11 17.30
CA GLN A 1 11.45 -5.64 17.12
C GLN A 1 10.19 -5.25 16.35
N THR A 2 9.43 -4.28 16.84
CA THR A 2 8.18 -3.83 16.18
C THR A 2 8.50 -2.81 15.09
N ALA A 3 7.80 -2.90 13.96
CA ALA A 3 7.88 -1.91 12.88
C ALA A 3 7.02 -0.67 13.19
N GLY A 4 7.32 0.45 12.53
CA GLY A 4 6.49 1.65 12.59
C GLY A 4 5.15 1.48 11.87
N ARG A 5 4.16 2.29 12.24
CA ARG A 5 2.90 2.42 11.50
C ARG A 5 3.15 3.07 10.13
N ILE A 6 2.35 2.75 9.11
CA ILE A 6 2.51 3.33 7.77
C ILE A 6 1.73 4.65 7.67
N GLY A 7 0.41 4.60 7.88
CA GLY A 7 -0.47 5.78 7.75
C GLY A 7 -0.60 6.61 9.04
N GLY A 8 -1.28 7.76 8.91
CA GLY A 8 -1.54 8.71 10.00
C GLY A 8 -0.47 9.78 10.20
N GLY A 9 0.42 9.96 9.22
CA GLY A 9 1.44 11.02 9.20
C GLY A 9 2.62 10.84 10.17
N GLN A 10 3.74 11.52 9.85
CA GLN A 10 4.95 11.64 10.68
C GLN A 10 5.61 10.31 11.12
N THR A 11 5.52 9.26 10.30
CA THR A 11 6.10 7.93 10.61
C THR A 11 7.43 7.64 9.91
N ILE A 12 7.87 8.52 9.01
CA ILE A 12 9.05 8.30 8.17
C ILE A 12 10.32 8.77 8.88
N ASN A 13 11.27 7.85 9.06
CA ASN A 13 12.56 8.16 9.67
C ASN A 13 13.37 9.17 8.83
N ALA A 14 14.02 10.13 9.49
CA ALA A 14 14.79 11.19 8.85
C ALA A 14 15.85 10.67 7.86
N ASN A 15 16.47 9.51 8.13
CA ASN A 15 17.49 8.93 7.26
C ASN A 15 16.97 8.54 5.87
N VAL A 16 15.65 8.30 5.73
CA VAL A 16 15.00 7.89 4.48
C VAL A 16 13.98 8.92 3.98
N LEU A 17 13.80 10.05 4.66
CA LEU A 17 12.81 11.08 4.30
C LEU A 17 13.00 11.60 2.86
N LYS A 18 14.24 11.69 2.38
CA LYS A 18 14.57 12.08 1.01
C LYS A 18 13.87 11.21 -0.07
N VAL A 19 13.54 9.97 0.26
CA VAL A 19 12.81 9.06 -0.65
C VAL A 19 11.37 9.53 -0.80
N ALA A 20 10.69 9.87 0.28
CA ALA A 20 9.31 10.39 0.24
C ALA A 20 9.24 11.72 -0.54
N VAL A 21 10.23 12.59 -0.36
CA VAL A 21 10.36 13.83 -1.16
C VAL A 21 10.49 13.50 -2.66
N GLY A 22 11.35 12.53 -3.01
CA GLY A 22 11.50 12.06 -4.39
C GLY A 22 10.19 11.50 -4.98
N VAL A 23 9.42 10.74 -4.21
CA VAL A 23 8.12 10.21 -4.64
C VAL A 23 7.11 11.32 -4.96
N ILE A 24 7.07 12.39 -4.16
CA ILE A 24 6.21 13.55 -4.44
C ILE A 24 6.66 14.25 -5.73
N GLN A 25 7.97 14.45 -5.91
CA GLN A 25 8.51 15.06 -7.13
C GLN A 25 8.19 14.23 -8.38
N GLU A 26 8.34 12.90 -8.30
CA GLU A 26 8.02 11.98 -9.39
C GLU A 26 6.52 11.96 -9.69
N SER A 27 5.66 11.96 -8.67
CA SER A 27 4.20 12.07 -8.83
C SER A 27 3.80 13.30 -9.67
N ARG A 28 4.47 14.43 -9.43
CA ARG A 28 4.25 15.68 -10.20
C ARG A 28 4.76 15.58 -11.64
N GLN A 29 5.90 14.93 -11.86
CA GLN A 29 6.44 14.68 -13.22
C GLN A 29 5.54 13.74 -14.02
N LEU A 30 5.02 12.70 -13.38
CA LEU A 30 4.06 11.76 -13.97
C LEU A 30 2.66 12.37 -14.16
N ARG A 31 2.44 13.58 -13.63
CA ARG A 31 1.15 14.29 -13.66
C ARG A 31 0.01 13.43 -13.14
N LEU A 32 0.26 12.72 -12.03
CA LEU A 32 -0.79 11.93 -11.38
C LEU A 32 -1.96 12.86 -11.03
N GLN A 33 -3.18 12.35 -11.25
CA GLN A 33 -4.38 13.08 -10.87
C GLN A 33 -4.46 13.26 -9.34
N PRO A 34 -5.28 14.22 -8.86
CA PRO A 34 -5.50 14.41 -7.42
C PRO A 34 -6.02 13.15 -6.73
N PHE A 35 -5.78 13.07 -5.42
CA PHE A 35 -6.14 11.94 -4.58
C PHE A 35 -7.64 11.59 -4.66
N ASN A 36 -8.52 12.59 -4.70
CA ASN A 36 -9.96 12.39 -4.83
C ASN A 36 -10.37 11.78 -6.19
N GLU A 37 -9.62 12.00 -7.27
CA GLU A 37 -9.85 11.30 -8.55
C GLU A 37 -9.56 9.80 -8.42
N TYR A 38 -8.50 9.43 -7.70
CA TYR A 38 -8.22 8.04 -7.39
C TYR A 38 -9.29 7.45 -6.47
N ARG A 39 -9.74 8.17 -5.43
CA ARG A 39 -10.84 7.66 -4.58
C ARG A 39 -12.08 7.32 -5.40
N LYS A 40 -12.52 8.25 -6.27
CA LYS A 40 -13.64 8.02 -7.20
C LYS A 40 -13.38 6.81 -8.11
N ARG A 41 -12.19 6.70 -8.69
CA ARG A 41 -11.81 5.61 -9.60
C ARG A 41 -11.89 4.23 -8.95
N PHE A 42 -11.65 4.15 -7.64
CA PHE A 42 -11.70 2.93 -6.85
C PHE A 42 -13.02 2.76 -6.07
N GLY A 43 -14.08 3.51 -6.44
CA GLY A 43 -15.42 3.33 -5.87
C GLY A 43 -15.63 3.95 -4.49
N MET A 44 -14.66 4.72 -3.99
CA MET A 44 -14.76 5.44 -2.73
C MET A 44 -15.36 6.84 -2.95
N LYS A 45 -15.95 7.39 -1.88
CA LYS A 45 -16.41 8.79 -1.89
C LYS A 45 -15.21 9.73 -1.76
N PRO A 46 -15.13 10.83 -2.54
CA PRO A 46 -14.10 11.84 -2.34
C PRO A 46 -14.26 12.49 -0.97
N TYR A 47 -13.13 12.87 -0.36
CA TYR A 47 -13.13 13.66 0.88
C TYR A 47 -13.59 15.07 0.60
N LYS A 48 -14.36 15.65 1.54
CA LYS A 48 -14.90 17.01 1.42
C LYS A 48 -14.09 18.07 2.15
N SER A 49 -13.17 17.66 3.02
CA SER A 49 -12.26 18.56 3.73
C SER A 49 -11.01 17.80 4.17
N PHE A 50 -9.95 18.56 4.47
CA PHE A 50 -8.73 17.99 5.07
C PHE A 50 -9.00 17.41 6.47
N GLN A 51 -9.94 17.98 7.23
CA GLN A 51 -10.34 17.44 8.54
C GLN A 51 -10.99 16.05 8.42
N GLU A 52 -11.78 15.81 7.37
CA GLU A 52 -12.38 14.49 7.13
C GLU A 52 -11.31 13.43 6.82
N LEU A 53 -10.29 13.82 6.05
CA LEU A 53 -9.13 13.01 5.67
C LEU A 53 -8.26 12.65 6.87
N THR A 54 -7.77 13.65 7.60
CA THR A 54 -6.76 13.48 8.67
C THR A 54 -7.37 13.02 9.98
N GLY A 55 -8.64 13.34 10.24
CA GLY A 55 -9.30 13.10 11.53
C GLY A 55 -8.80 14.01 12.65
N GLU A 56 -8.11 15.10 12.32
CA GLU A 56 -7.58 16.10 13.26
C GLU A 56 -7.62 17.51 12.67
N GLU A 57 -7.46 18.53 13.51
CA GLU A 57 -7.60 19.94 13.09
C GLU A 57 -6.26 20.58 12.69
N GLU A 58 -5.17 20.32 13.41
CA GLU A 58 -3.89 21.01 13.23
C GLU A 58 -3.30 20.76 11.83
N LYS A 59 -3.04 19.50 11.47
CA LYS A 59 -2.53 19.19 10.13
C LYS A 59 -3.54 19.50 9.02
N ALA A 60 -4.84 19.43 9.31
CA ALA A 60 -5.84 19.75 8.31
C ALA A 60 -5.77 21.23 7.90
N ALA A 61 -5.60 22.14 8.88
CA ALA A 61 -5.46 23.56 8.61
C ALA A 61 -4.18 23.87 7.82
N GLU A 62 -3.04 23.26 8.19
CA GLU A 62 -1.79 23.43 7.44
C GLU A 62 -1.90 22.93 6.00
N LEU A 63 -2.54 21.77 5.78
CA LEU A 63 -2.76 21.24 4.43
C LEU A 63 -3.70 22.13 3.61
N GLU A 64 -4.73 22.69 4.24
CA GLU A 64 -5.65 23.61 3.60
C GLU A 64 -4.96 24.91 3.16
N GLU A 65 -4.07 25.46 3.98
CA GLU A 65 -3.24 26.61 3.59
C GLU A 65 -2.30 26.28 2.42
N LEU A 66 -1.71 25.09 2.40
CA LEU A 66 -0.73 24.69 1.39
C LEU A 66 -1.37 24.32 0.04
N TYR A 67 -2.49 23.61 0.05
CA TYR A 67 -3.16 23.11 -1.17
C TYR A 67 -4.32 23.99 -1.64
N GLY A 68 -4.95 24.75 -0.74
CA GLY A 68 -6.10 25.61 -1.02
C GLY A 68 -7.43 24.86 -1.24
N ASP A 69 -7.39 23.63 -1.76
CA ASP A 69 -8.56 22.80 -2.03
C ASP A 69 -8.28 21.31 -1.77
N ILE A 70 -9.22 20.60 -1.15
CA ILE A 70 -9.13 19.15 -0.92
C ILE A 70 -9.07 18.38 -2.25
N ASP A 71 -9.67 18.90 -3.32
CA ASP A 71 -9.61 18.32 -4.66
C ASP A 71 -8.27 18.58 -5.36
N ALA A 72 -7.36 19.36 -4.76
CA ALA A 72 -5.99 19.55 -5.23
C ALA A 72 -4.95 18.64 -4.52
N LEU A 73 -5.37 17.90 -3.48
CA LEU A 73 -4.46 17.05 -2.70
C LEU A 73 -3.78 15.98 -3.57
N GLU A 74 -2.47 15.86 -3.47
CA GLU A 74 -1.68 14.88 -4.21
C GLU A 74 -1.87 13.44 -3.70
N PHE A 75 -1.70 12.46 -4.60
CA PHE A 75 -1.95 11.04 -4.34
C PHE A 75 -1.14 10.47 -3.16
N TYR A 76 0.18 10.60 -3.17
CA TYR A 76 1.05 10.00 -2.15
C TYR A 76 0.89 10.66 -0.76
N PRO A 77 0.84 12.01 -0.65
CA PRO A 77 0.47 12.67 0.60
C PRO A 77 -0.89 12.23 1.14
N GLY A 78 -1.92 12.15 0.28
CA GLY A 78 -3.25 11.68 0.67
C GLY A 78 -3.22 10.29 1.31
N LEU A 79 -2.51 9.34 0.70
CA LEU A 79 -2.37 7.97 1.23
C LEU A 79 -1.70 7.88 2.61
N LEU A 80 -0.68 8.71 2.87
CA LEU A 80 0.06 8.66 4.14
C LEU A 80 -0.59 9.48 5.26
N LEU A 81 -1.30 10.55 4.91
CA LEU A 81 -1.94 11.46 5.86
C LEU A 81 -3.37 11.07 6.19
N GLU A 82 -4.00 10.20 5.37
CA GLU A 82 -5.30 9.63 5.68
C GLU A 82 -5.29 8.97 7.06
N LYS A 83 -6.34 9.25 7.85
CA LYS A 83 -6.53 8.68 9.17
C LYS A 83 -6.53 7.15 9.09
N PRO A 84 -5.74 6.46 9.95
CA PRO A 84 -5.76 5.01 9.98
C PRO A 84 -7.14 4.47 10.37
N GLN A 85 -7.48 3.29 9.86
CA GLN A 85 -8.60 2.53 10.39
C GLN A 85 -8.38 2.20 11.88
N PRO A 86 -9.43 1.96 12.69
CA PRO A 86 -9.28 1.54 14.09
C PRO A 86 -8.35 0.33 14.21
N ASN A 87 -7.24 0.48 14.94
CA ASN A 87 -6.16 -0.51 15.08
C ASN A 87 -5.46 -0.92 13.75
N GLY A 88 -5.67 -0.15 12.68
CA GLY A 88 -5.07 -0.36 11.37
C GLY A 88 -3.67 0.24 11.25
N ILE A 89 -2.86 -0.35 10.37
CA ILE A 89 -1.51 0.16 10.05
C ILE A 89 -1.56 1.32 9.04
N PHE A 90 -2.68 1.50 8.33
CA PHE A 90 -2.94 2.55 7.34
C PHE A 90 -4.45 2.85 7.22
N GLY A 91 -4.81 3.86 6.43
CA GLY A 91 -6.19 4.26 6.15
C GLY A 91 -6.90 3.40 5.10
N GLU A 92 -8.16 3.75 4.82
CA GLU A 92 -9.05 3.08 3.86
C GLU A 92 -8.47 3.03 2.45
N SER A 93 -7.98 4.17 1.94
CA SER A 93 -7.51 4.29 0.57
C SER A 93 -6.34 3.35 0.26
N MET A 94 -5.47 3.11 1.24
CA MET A 94 -4.35 2.19 1.07
C MET A 94 -4.84 0.75 0.81
N VAL A 95 -5.94 0.34 1.45
CA VAL A 95 -6.54 -0.99 1.26
C VAL A 95 -7.27 -1.06 -0.07
N GLU A 96 -8.20 -0.14 -0.31
CA GLU A 96 -9.10 -0.18 -1.47
C GLU A 96 -8.35 0.02 -2.79
N ILE A 97 -7.28 0.82 -2.80
CA ILE A 97 -6.43 1.00 -3.98
C ILE A 97 -5.41 -0.12 -4.07
N GLY A 98 -4.77 -0.50 -2.96
CA GLY A 98 -3.68 -1.48 -2.96
C GLY A 98 -4.13 -2.91 -3.22
N ALA A 99 -5.28 -3.33 -2.68
CA ALA A 99 -5.73 -4.72 -2.76
C ALA A 99 -5.99 -5.20 -4.19
N PRO A 100 -6.69 -4.45 -5.08
CA PRO A 100 -6.86 -4.85 -6.47
C PRO A 100 -5.54 -5.04 -7.22
N PHE A 101 -4.57 -4.15 -7.03
CA PHE A 101 -3.24 -4.27 -7.67
C PHE A 101 -2.46 -5.47 -7.12
N SER A 102 -2.47 -5.67 -5.79
CA SER A 102 -1.79 -6.79 -5.14
C SER A 102 -2.35 -8.14 -5.61
N LEU A 103 -3.68 -8.31 -5.55
CA LEU A 103 -4.34 -9.54 -5.97
C LEU A 103 -4.13 -9.82 -7.46
N LYS A 104 -4.23 -8.78 -8.31
CA LYS A 104 -3.97 -8.93 -9.75
C LYS A 104 -2.51 -9.30 -10.02
N GLY A 105 -1.56 -8.73 -9.29
CA GLY A 105 -0.14 -9.08 -9.42
C GLY A 105 0.17 -10.51 -9.00
N LEU A 106 -0.45 -10.98 -7.91
CA LEU A 106 -0.28 -12.36 -7.40
C LEU A 106 -0.94 -13.39 -8.33
N LEU A 107 -2.25 -13.26 -8.53
CA LEU A 107 -3.06 -14.26 -9.27
C LEU A 107 -2.93 -14.12 -10.79
N GLY A 108 -2.44 -12.98 -11.27
CA GLY A 108 -2.12 -12.78 -12.68
C GLY A 108 -0.85 -13.50 -13.12
N ASN A 109 -0.12 -14.14 -12.20
CA ASN A 109 1.06 -14.93 -12.54
C ASN A 109 0.66 -16.16 -13.39
N PRO A 110 1.33 -16.44 -14.51
CA PRO A 110 1.07 -17.62 -15.34
C PRO A 110 1.08 -18.94 -14.56
N ILE A 111 1.83 -19.07 -13.47
CA ILE A 111 1.82 -20.28 -12.64
C ILE A 111 0.43 -20.60 -12.07
N CYS A 112 -0.42 -19.58 -11.85
CA CYS A 112 -1.78 -19.74 -11.36
C CYS A 112 -2.78 -20.10 -12.48
N SER A 113 -2.34 -20.13 -13.75
CA SER A 113 -3.21 -20.52 -14.87
C SER A 113 -3.53 -22.02 -14.82
N PRO A 114 -4.70 -22.44 -15.35
CA PRO A 114 -5.04 -23.87 -15.44
C PRO A 114 -4.01 -24.70 -16.21
N GLU A 115 -3.31 -24.09 -17.17
CA GLU A 115 -2.29 -24.76 -17.97
C GLU A 115 -1.02 -25.08 -17.17
N TYR A 116 -0.62 -24.19 -16.25
CA TYR A 116 0.62 -24.31 -15.50
C TYR A 116 0.42 -24.89 -14.10
N TRP A 117 -0.76 -24.75 -13.48
CA TRP A 117 -1.01 -25.20 -12.11
C TRP A 117 -1.25 -26.72 -12.01
N LYS A 118 -0.22 -27.50 -12.36
CA LYS A 118 -0.23 -28.96 -12.40
C LYS A 118 1.09 -29.52 -11.85
N PRO A 119 1.10 -30.73 -11.25
CA PRO A 119 2.31 -31.31 -10.66
C PRO A 119 3.51 -31.36 -11.62
N SER A 120 3.28 -31.62 -12.91
CA SER A 120 4.36 -31.71 -13.90
C SER A 120 5.14 -30.40 -14.08
N THR A 121 4.52 -29.24 -13.88
CA THR A 121 5.19 -27.93 -13.92
C THR A 121 6.22 -27.79 -12.79
N PHE A 122 5.95 -28.42 -11.64
CA PHE A 122 6.77 -28.34 -10.43
C PHE A 122 7.68 -29.56 -10.26
N GLY A 123 7.92 -30.35 -11.32
CA GLY A 123 8.78 -31.54 -11.24
C GLY A 123 8.14 -32.73 -10.52
N GLY A 124 6.81 -32.82 -10.50
CA GLY A 124 6.04 -33.91 -9.89
C GLY A 124 5.37 -33.53 -8.58
N ALA A 125 4.84 -34.54 -7.86
CA ALA A 125 4.09 -34.33 -6.63
C ALA A 125 4.91 -33.63 -5.54
N THR A 126 6.19 -33.99 -5.39
CA THR A 126 7.06 -33.42 -4.36
C THR A 126 7.22 -31.91 -4.48
N GLY A 127 7.54 -31.39 -5.67
CA GLY A 127 7.71 -29.95 -5.86
C GLY A 127 6.38 -29.19 -5.72
N PHE A 128 5.27 -29.81 -6.14
CA PHE A 128 3.96 -29.19 -5.98
C PHE A 128 3.53 -29.09 -4.52
N GLU A 129 3.83 -30.08 -3.69
CA GLU A 129 3.58 -30.05 -2.25
C GLU A 129 4.45 -29.03 -1.50
N ILE A 130 5.67 -28.76 -1.98
CA ILE A 130 6.50 -27.66 -1.46
C ILE A 130 5.77 -26.32 -1.66
N VAL A 131 5.25 -26.06 -2.86
CA VAL A 131 4.51 -24.82 -3.16
C VAL A 131 3.25 -24.72 -2.31
N LYS A 132 2.46 -25.79 -2.22
CA LYS A 132 1.17 -25.79 -1.48
C LYS A 132 1.33 -25.65 0.04
N THR A 133 2.45 -26.12 0.59
CA THR A 133 2.65 -26.17 2.04
C THR A 133 3.71 -25.18 2.54
N ALA A 134 4.17 -24.27 1.66
CA ALA A 134 5.15 -23.24 2.00
C ALA A 134 4.63 -22.33 3.13
N SER A 135 5.53 -21.98 4.04
CA SER A 135 5.30 -20.97 5.08
C SER A 135 6.59 -20.22 5.34
N LEU A 136 6.50 -19.01 5.91
CA LEU A 136 7.69 -18.23 6.28
C LEU A 136 8.58 -18.99 7.28
N GLU A 137 7.97 -19.67 8.24
CA GLU A 137 8.66 -20.50 9.22
C GLU A 137 9.47 -21.61 8.54
N LYS A 138 8.84 -22.39 7.62
CA LYS A 138 9.55 -23.44 6.88
C LYS A 138 10.68 -22.85 6.03
N LEU A 139 10.43 -21.73 5.36
CA LEU A 139 11.44 -21.05 4.56
C LEU A 139 12.66 -20.68 5.41
N VAL A 140 12.46 -20.15 6.62
CA VAL A 140 13.57 -19.78 7.50
C VAL A 140 14.21 -21.03 8.10
N CYS A 141 13.44 -21.82 8.85
CA CYS A 141 13.96 -22.90 9.70
C CYS A 141 14.61 -24.05 8.92
N LEU A 142 14.21 -24.27 7.66
CA LEU A 142 14.87 -25.26 6.80
C LEU A 142 16.15 -24.75 6.13
N ASN A 143 16.40 -23.43 6.15
CA ASN A 143 17.55 -22.79 5.47
C ASN A 143 18.51 -22.08 6.42
N VAL A 144 18.30 -22.16 7.74
CA VAL A 144 19.22 -21.65 8.76
C VAL A 144 19.70 -22.79 9.64
N LYS A 145 20.88 -22.64 10.26
CA LYS A 145 21.48 -23.70 11.09
C LYS A 145 20.64 -24.04 12.33
N LYS A 146 19.90 -23.07 12.86
CA LYS A 146 19.07 -23.24 14.05
C LYS A 146 17.79 -22.44 13.93
N CYS A 147 16.69 -23.15 14.11
CA CYS A 147 15.38 -22.66 14.50
C CYS A 147 15.33 -22.76 16.04
#